data_AF-A0A1F6Y6Q4-F1
#
_entry.id   AF-A0A1F6Y6Q4-F1
#
_cell.length_a   1.000
_cell.length_b   1.000
_cell.length_c   1.000
_cell.angle_alpha   90.00
_cell.angle_beta   90.00
_cell.angle_gamma   90.00
#
_symmetry.space_group_name_H-M   'P 1'
#
loop_
_entity.id
_entity.type
_entity.pdbx_description
1 polymer ?
#
loop_
_entity_poly.entity_id
_entity_poly.type
_entity_poly.pdbx_seq_one_letter_code
_entity_poly.pdbx_strand_id
1 'polypeptide(L)'
;MAESSQVGGLDISVETLRKTVKNIHQMQDISRLVEEVLKENKIHKISRLLEIILAGAIAIKASDIHIEPEHDRGRLRLRLDGILQDVSFFGSDIYRLLNSRIKLLSGMKLSTKIAQDGRFSIMEGGEEINVRSSLIPGAYGESIVMRILDPKSIQVEIAELGIEPYLFEIVQEEIVKPNGMILVTGPTGSGKTTTLYAFLRKIYSTEINIITIEDPIEYHLPGITQTQVNPKRNYTFPEGLRSALRQDPDVIMVGEIRDAETAGIAIQASLTGHMVFSTLHTNNAAGVIPRLIDLEVNPKIMGSALSLSMAQRLVRRLCKTCKVLKEPRAEEIKILKAIFAGMKEEGKDPAKFNIKEIPDKLFYPAGCETCNMTGFSGQIGIFEAIRTNENIEKIILENPSEREIKKVAKTQGILSMRQDGMIKILNGITSMGEVQGIVDLNEE
;
A
#
# COMPACT_ATOMS: atom_id res chain seq x y z
N MET A 1 27.49 26.61 -14.32
CA MET A 1 28.72 25.82 -14.20
C MET A 1 28.38 24.65 -13.30
N ALA A 2 28.57 23.42 -13.78
CA ALA A 2 28.21 22.21 -13.06
C ALA A 2 29.33 21.89 -12.05
N GLU A 3 29.06 22.07 -10.75
CA GLU A 3 29.94 21.59 -9.69
C GLU A 3 29.57 20.13 -9.39
N SER A 4 30.54 19.23 -9.58
CA SER A 4 30.61 17.84 -9.11
C SER A 4 29.32 17.01 -9.08
N SER A 5 28.98 16.33 -10.19
CA SER A 5 28.03 15.22 -10.16
C SER A 5 28.63 14.04 -9.36
N GLN A 6 28.13 13.77 -8.15
CA GLN A 6 28.32 12.47 -7.52
C GLN A 6 27.55 11.40 -8.30
N VAL A 7 28.14 10.21 -8.42
CA VAL A 7 27.47 9.01 -8.97
C VAL A 7 26.22 8.73 -8.13
N GLY A 8 25.04 8.73 -8.76
CA GLY A 8 23.75 8.44 -8.11
C GLY A 8 22.89 9.66 -7.76
N GLY A 9 23.38 10.89 -7.98
CA GLY A 9 22.59 12.11 -7.84
C GLY A 9 22.19 12.66 -9.20
N LEU A 10 20.89 12.75 -9.48
CA LEU A 10 20.41 13.63 -10.53
C LEU A 10 20.36 15.04 -9.93
N ASP A 11 21.37 15.87 -10.22
CA ASP A 11 21.20 17.32 -10.12
C ASP A 11 20.25 17.74 -11.26
N ILE A 12 18.97 17.37 -11.17
CA ILE A 12 17.98 18.23 -11.80
C ILE A 12 18.22 19.57 -11.13
N SER A 13 18.34 20.64 -11.92
CA SER A 13 18.17 21.98 -11.35
C SER A 13 16.89 21.93 -10.48
N VAL A 14 17.06 21.91 -9.17
CA VAL A 14 15.95 21.76 -8.20
C VAL A 14 14.89 22.82 -8.49
N GLU A 15 15.34 23.98 -8.97
CA GLU A 15 14.52 25.08 -9.43
C GLU A 15 13.70 24.74 -10.69
N THR A 16 14.31 24.06 -11.67
CA THR A 16 13.65 23.62 -12.89
C THR A 16 12.60 22.54 -12.62
N LEU A 17 12.91 21.57 -11.76
CA LEU A 17 11.95 20.53 -11.37
C LEU A 17 10.77 21.16 -10.64
N ARG A 18 11.03 22.02 -9.64
CA ARG A 18 9.99 22.76 -8.90
C ARG A 18 9.10 23.60 -9.81
N LYS A 19 9.68 24.35 -10.75
CA LYS A 19 8.90 25.14 -11.72
C LYS A 19 8.03 24.25 -12.59
N THR A 20 8.55 23.10 -13.00
CA THR A 20 7.81 22.14 -13.85
C THR A 20 6.67 21.49 -13.06
N VAL A 21 6.91 21.02 -11.83
CA VAL A 21 5.87 20.48 -10.93
C VAL A 21 4.73 21.47 -10.73
N LYS A 22 5.04 22.75 -10.48
CA LYS A 22 4.01 23.79 -10.28
C LYS A 22 3.12 24.05 -11.49
N ASN A 23 3.59 23.72 -12.69
CA ASN A 23 2.86 23.95 -13.94
C ASN A 23 2.12 22.69 -14.44
N ILE A 24 2.27 21.55 -13.74
CA ILE A 24 1.60 20.31 -14.07
C ILE A 24 0.47 20.12 -13.06
N HIS A 25 -0.77 20.16 -13.53
CA HIS A 25 -1.93 19.92 -12.69
C HIS A 25 -2.66 18.62 -13.08
N GLN A 26 -2.50 18.20 -14.34
CA GLN A 26 -3.18 17.03 -14.89
C GLN A 26 -2.26 16.26 -15.84
N MET A 27 -2.64 15.02 -16.12
CA MET A 27 -1.88 14.09 -16.96
C MET A 27 -1.68 14.62 -18.38
N GLN A 28 -2.64 15.37 -18.91
CA GLN A 28 -2.58 16.01 -20.23
C GLN A 28 -1.45 17.06 -20.31
N ASP A 29 -1.12 17.73 -19.19
CA ASP A 29 0.02 18.66 -19.16
C ASP A 29 1.33 17.90 -19.38
N ILE A 30 1.46 16.70 -18.81
CA ILE A 30 2.63 15.85 -18.99
C ILE A 30 2.75 15.43 -20.45
N SER A 31 1.66 14.95 -21.07
CA SER A 31 1.67 14.56 -22.49
C SER A 31 2.09 15.73 -23.37
N ARG A 32 1.53 16.92 -23.16
CA ARG A 32 1.85 18.13 -23.91
C ARG A 32 3.32 18.52 -23.76
N LEU A 33 3.85 18.55 -22.54
CA LEU A 33 5.25 18.90 -22.27
C LEU A 33 6.21 17.85 -22.87
N VAL A 34 5.85 16.57 -22.83
CA VAL A 34 6.60 15.49 -23.48
C VAL A 34 6.64 15.73 -25.00
N GLU A 35 5.50 15.99 -25.63
CA GLU A 35 5.42 16.27 -27.07
C GLU A 35 6.22 17.50 -27.50
N GLU A 36 6.19 18.58 -26.70
CA GLU A 36 6.98 19.79 -26.94
C GLU A 36 8.48 19.46 -26.93
N VAL A 37 8.96 18.75 -25.92
CA VAL A 37 10.38 18.35 -25.84
C VAL A 37 10.76 17.37 -26.95
N LEU A 38 9.86 16.48 -27.36
CA LEU A 38 10.10 15.58 -28.49
C LEU A 38 10.29 16.32 -29.82
N LYS A 39 9.78 17.55 -29.98
CA LYS A 39 9.99 18.40 -31.16
C LYS A 39 11.28 19.22 -31.10
N GLU A 40 11.87 19.40 -29.92
CA GLU A 40 13.12 20.15 -29.77
C GLU A 40 14.32 19.40 -30.37
N ASN A 41 15.28 20.16 -30.91
CA ASN A 41 16.56 19.65 -31.43
C ASN A 41 17.74 20.12 -30.55
N LYS A 42 17.66 19.87 -29.24
CA LYS A 42 18.68 20.26 -28.24
C LYS A 42 19.48 19.05 -27.76
N ILE A 43 20.76 19.26 -27.46
CA ILE A 43 21.69 18.22 -26.96
C ILE A 43 21.18 17.58 -25.64
N HIS A 44 20.51 18.34 -24.78
CA HIS A 44 20.02 17.88 -23.48
C HIS A 44 18.58 17.33 -23.48
N LYS A 45 17.99 17.11 -24.66
CA LYS A 45 16.60 16.68 -24.85
C LYS A 45 16.19 15.49 -23.97
N ILE A 46 17.03 14.45 -23.90
CA ILE A 46 16.71 13.22 -23.16
C ILE A 46 16.68 13.45 -21.65
N SER A 47 17.59 14.27 -21.12
CA SER A 47 17.58 14.62 -19.70
C SER A 47 16.35 15.45 -19.38
N ARG A 48 16.02 16.44 -20.22
CA ARG A 48 14.82 17.26 -20.06
C ARG A 48 13.53 16.45 -20.11
N LEU A 49 13.46 15.46 -21.01
CA LEU A 49 12.33 14.55 -21.12
C LEU A 49 12.15 13.73 -19.83
N LEU A 50 13.23 13.16 -19.31
CA LEU A 50 13.19 12.41 -18.05
C LEU A 50 12.77 13.32 -16.87
N GLU A 51 13.27 14.56 -16.81
CA GLU A 51 12.85 15.53 -15.79
C GLU A 51 11.34 15.80 -15.83
N ILE A 52 10.75 15.98 -17.01
CA ILE A 52 9.30 16.19 -17.17
C ILE A 52 8.51 14.97 -16.74
N ILE A 53 8.98 13.76 -17.08
CA ILE A 53 8.33 12.51 -16.67
C ILE A 53 8.34 12.39 -15.14
N LEU A 54 9.49 12.62 -14.51
CA LEU A 54 9.64 12.56 -13.04
C LEU A 54 8.82 13.66 -12.35
N ALA A 55 8.95 14.91 -12.79
CA ALA A 55 8.20 16.04 -12.26
C ALA A 55 6.69 15.84 -12.41
N GLY A 56 6.26 15.35 -13.57
CA GLY A 56 4.85 15.08 -13.85
C GLY A 56 4.29 13.98 -12.96
N ALA A 57 5.03 12.88 -12.80
CA ALA A 57 4.64 11.79 -11.91
C ALA A 57 4.53 12.24 -10.45
N ILE A 58 5.47 13.05 -9.95
CA ILE A 58 5.43 13.64 -8.60
C ILE A 58 4.22 14.59 -8.47
N ALA A 59 4.03 15.50 -9.43
CA ALA A 59 2.95 16.50 -9.39
C ALA A 59 1.56 15.88 -9.31
N ILE A 60 1.31 14.80 -10.07
CA ILE A 60 0.04 14.08 -10.05
C ILE A 60 -0.02 12.97 -9.00
N LYS A 61 1.02 12.81 -8.16
CA LYS A 61 1.13 11.78 -7.11
C LYS A 61 1.02 10.34 -7.63
N ALA A 62 1.65 10.06 -8.77
CA ALA A 62 1.75 8.70 -9.30
C ALA A 62 2.71 7.85 -8.45
N SER A 63 2.37 6.58 -8.20
CA SER A 63 3.20 5.65 -7.42
C SER A 63 4.34 5.03 -8.23
N ASP A 64 4.08 4.79 -9.52
CA ASP A 64 5.03 4.12 -10.41
C ASP A 64 5.03 4.76 -11.81
N ILE A 65 6.20 4.87 -12.41
CA ILE A 65 6.41 5.24 -13.81
C ILE A 65 6.79 3.97 -14.57
N HIS A 66 6.07 3.68 -15.64
CA HIS A 66 6.33 2.57 -16.54
C HIS A 66 6.78 3.09 -17.90
N ILE A 67 7.95 2.67 -18.37
CA ILE A 67 8.46 2.96 -19.71
C ILE A 67 8.73 1.64 -20.40
N GLU A 68 7.90 1.32 -21.38
CA GLU A 68 7.82 -0.02 -21.96
C GLU A 68 8.16 0.01 -23.45
N PRO A 69 9.02 -0.90 -23.93
CA PRO A 69 9.27 -1.04 -25.36
C PRO A 69 8.15 -1.83 -26.04
N GLU A 70 7.63 -1.28 -27.13
CA GLU A 70 6.80 -1.97 -28.12
C GLU A 70 7.64 -2.20 -29.40
N HIS A 71 7.06 -2.87 -30.41
CA HIS A 71 7.78 -3.25 -31.63
C HIS A 71 8.44 -2.06 -32.36
N ASP A 72 7.74 -0.91 -32.44
CA ASP A 72 8.15 0.26 -33.22
C ASP A 72 8.25 1.56 -32.39
N ARG A 73 7.90 1.52 -31.10
CA ARG A 73 7.84 2.70 -30.22
C ARG A 73 8.06 2.34 -28.75
N GLY A 74 8.29 3.35 -27.92
CA GLY A 74 8.19 3.27 -26.47
C GLY A 74 6.86 3.84 -25.98
N ARG A 75 6.32 3.27 -24.90
CA ARG A 75 5.10 3.69 -24.23
C ARG A 75 5.42 4.16 -22.81
N LEU A 76 4.92 5.33 -22.43
CA LEU A 76 4.97 5.85 -21.08
C LEU A 76 3.60 5.71 -20.42
N ARG A 77 3.57 5.03 -19.27
CA ARG A 77 2.40 4.93 -18.40
C ARG A 77 2.73 5.39 -16.99
N LEU A 78 1.76 5.98 -16.31
CA LEU A 78 1.86 6.33 -14.90
C LEU A 78 0.81 5.56 -14.11
N ARG A 79 1.19 5.05 -12.94
CA ARG A 79 0.25 4.42 -12.00
C ARG A 79 -0.33 5.47 -11.08
N LEU A 80 -1.61 5.77 -11.23
CA LEU A 80 -2.36 6.68 -10.37
C LEU A 80 -3.42 5.90 -9.60
N ASP A 81 -3.42 6.03 -8.27
CA ASP A 81 -4.34 5.34 -7.37
C ASP A 81 -4.45 3.82 -7.64
N GLY A 82 -3.32 3.19 -7.98
CA GLY A 82 -3.22 1.76 -8.29
C GLY A 82 -3.43 1.37 -9.75
N ILE A 83 -3.91 2.27 -10.61
CA ILE A 83 -4.26 1.97 -12.02
C ILE A 83 -3.26 2.62 -12.99
N LEU A 84 -2.82 1.86 -14.00
CA LEU A 84 -1.97 2.36 -15.07
C LEU A 84 -2.77 3.16 -16.10
N GLN A 85 -2.25 4.33 -16.43
CA GLN A 85 -2.80 5.24 -17.43
C GLN A 85 -1.75 5.57 -18.48
N ASP A 86 -2.15 5.58 -19.76
CA ASP A 86 -1.28 5.99 -20.85
C ASP A 86 -1.07 7.49 -20.85
N VAL A 87 0.20 7.91 -20.93
CA VAL A 87 0.57 9.32 -20.94
C VAL A 87 1.12 9.75 -22.28
N SER A 88 2.03 8.98 -22.86
CA SER A 88 2.66 9.37 -24.13
C SER A 88 3.32 8.18 -24.82
N PHE A 89 3.64 8.37 -26.11
CA PHE A 89 4.41 7.44 -26.93
C PHE A 89 5.57 8.19 -27.58
N PHE A 90 6.70 7.52 -27.76
CA PHE A 90 7.88 8.09 -28.41
C PHE A 90 8.61 7.05 -29.26
N GLY A 91 9.39 7.51 -30.24
CA GLY A 91 10.15 6.61 -31.13
C GLY A 91 11.14 5.73 -30.38
N SER A 92 11.43 4.56 -30.94
CA SER A 92 12.36 3.57 -30.36
C SER A 92 13.76 4.13 -30.08
N ASP A 93 14.22 5.10 -30.87
CA ASP A 93 15.48 5.83 -30.64
C ASP A 93 15.48 6.59 -29.31
N ILE A 94 14.40 7.34 -29.03
CA ILE A 94 14.23 8.10 -27.79
C ILE A 94 14.13 7.14 -26.61
N TYR A 95 13.39 6.04 -26.76
CA TYR A 95 13.28 5.01 -25.74
C TYR A 95 14.67 4.42 -25.36
N ARG A 96 15.51 4.07 -26.35
CA ARG A 96 16.87 3.54 -26.10
C ARG A 96 17.75 4.52 -25.33
N LEU A 97 17.64 5.81 -25.64
CA LEU A 97 18.37 6.87 -24.95
C LEU A 97 17.84 7.09 -23.52
N LEU A 98 16.53 7.05 -23.31
CA LEU A 98 15.92 7.10 -21.98
C LEU A 98 16.37 5.93 -21.11
N ASN A 99 16.36 4.70 -21.66
CA ASN A 99 16.86 3.51 -20.97
C ASN A 99 18.31 3.72 -20.50
N SER A 100 19.19 4.15 -21.41
CA SER A 100 20.60 4.40 -21.07
C SER A 100 20.75 5.50 -20.01
N ARG A 101 19.95 6.56 -20.09
CA ARG A 101 19.96 7.66 -19.11
C ARG A 101 19.51 7.18 -17.73
N ILE A 102 18.43 6.39 -17.65
CA ILE A 102 17.93 5.84 -16.40
C ILE A 102 18.95 4.87 -15.79
N LYS A 103 19.55 3.98 -16.58
CA LYS A 103 20.62 3.10 -16.11
C LYS A 103 21.78 3.87 -15.48
N LEU A 104 22.24 4.95 -16.13
CA LEU A 104 23.31 5.80 -15.60
C LEU A 104 22.93 6.44 -14.25
N LEU A 105 21.71 6.96 -14.15
CA LEU A 105 21.24 7.61 -12.93
C LEU A 105 21.08 6.62 -11.78
N SER A 106 20.55 5.44 -12.05
CA SER A 106 20.30 4.41 -11.05
C SER A 106 21.53 3.54 -10.73
N GLY A 107 22.72 3.89 -11.24
CA GLY A 107 23.97 3.16 -10.99
C GLY A 107 24.07 1.78 -11.65
N MET A 108 23.28 1.53 -12.70
CA MET A 108 23.21 0.25 -13.41
C MET A 108 24.24 0.15 -14.55
N LYS A 109 24.53 -1.07 -14.99
CA LYS A 109 25.46 -1.32 -16.11
C LYS A 109 24.74 -1.10 -17.44
N LEU A 110 25.31 -0.24 -18.29
CA LEU A 110 24.77 0.08 -19.62
C LEU A 110 24.77 -1.11 -20.58
N SER A 111 25.86 -1.89 -20.58
CA SER A 111 26.11 -2.94 -21.58
C SER A 111 25.39 -4.25 -21.32
N THR A 112 24.90 -4.48 -20.10
CA THR A 112 24.24 -5.73 -19.74
C THR A 112 22.74 -5.68 -20.07
N LYS A 113 22.20 -6.83 -20.46
CA LYS A 113 20.78 -7.05 -20.81
C LYS A 113 20.10 -8.05 -19.86
N ILE A 114 20.65 -8.21 -18.65
CA ILE A 114 20.01 -8.98 -17.58
C ILE A 114 19.07 -8.08 -16.78
N ALA A 115 18.22 -8.67 -15.93
CA ALA A 115 17.43 -7.89 -14.99
C ALA A 115 18.34 -7.09 -14.04
N GLN A 116 18.01 -5.83 -13.81
CA GLN A 116 18.81 -4.92 -12.98
C GLN A 116 17.92 -4.04 -12.11
N ASP A 117 18.35 -3.85 -10.87
CA ASP A 117 17.72 -2.93 -9.93
C ASP A 117 18.73 -1.85 -9.53
N GLY A 118 18.22 -0.66 -9.24
CA GLY A 118 19.02 0.50 -8.89
C GLY A 118 18.17 1.54 -8.19
N ARG A 119 18.81 2.58 -7.68
CA ARG A 119 18.15 3.64 -6.92
C ARG A 119 18.81 4.98 -7.23
N PHE A 120 18.02 6.04 -7.14
CA PHE A 120 18.50 7.41 -7.16
C PHE A 120 17.53 8.29 -6.37
N SER A 121 17.99 9.48 -6.00
CA SER A 121 17.19 10.43 -5.23
C SER A 121 16.89 11.69 -6.05
N ILE A 122 15.74 12.29 -5.76
CA ILE A 122 15.28 13.57 -6.31
C ILE A 122 15.08 14.53 -5.15
N MET A 123 15.71 15.70 -5.20
CA MET A 123 15.50 16.74 -4.20
C MET A 123 14.32 17.64 -4.60
N GLU A 124 13.24 17.63 -3.81
CA GLU A 124 12.07 18.48 -4.00
C GLU A 124 11.80 19.28 -2.72
N GLY A 125 11.74 20.61 -2.80
CA GLY A 125 11.36 21.42 -1.62
C GLY A 125 12.29 21.34 -0.39
N GLY A 126 13.45 20.66 -0.48
CA GLY A 126 14.30 20.35 0.67
C GLY A 126 14.07 18.94 1.23
N GLU A 127 13.11 18.21 0.69
CA GLU A 127 12.85 16.81 0.96
C GLU A 127 13.49 15.92 -0.13
N GLU A 128 13.92 14.74 0.29
CA GLU A 128 14.51 13.74 -0.59
C GLU A 128 13.45 12.70 -0.98
N ILE A 129 13.09 12.65 -2.25
CA ILE A 129 12.22 11.63 -2.83
C ILE A 129 13.10 10.52 -3.39
N ASN A 130 13.00 9.33 -2.81
CA ASN A 130 13.75 8.17 -3.26
C ASN A 130 13.04 7.50 -4.43
N VAL A 131 13.78 7.11 -5.47
CA VAL A 131 13.23 6.38 -6.61
C VAL A 131 13.92 5.04 -6.74
N ARG A 132 13.15 3.95 -6.71
CA ARG A 132 13.63 2.60 -7.01
C ARG A 132 13.37 2.30 -8.48
N SER A 133 14.41 1.91 -9.22
CA SER A 133 14.30 1.56 -10.63
C SER A 133 14.55 0.06 -10.81
N SER A 134 13.71 -0.59 -11.61
CA SER A 134 13.86 -1.99 -12.02
C SER A 134 13.75 -2.10 -13.53
N LEU A 135 14.67 -2.83 -14.13
CA LEU A 135 14.72 -3.12 -15.57
C LEU A 135 14.65 -4.63 -15.78
N ILE A 136 13.75 -5.07 -16.65
CA ILE A 136 13.65 -6.49 -17.05
C ILE A 136 13.79 -6.63 -18.57
N PRO A 137 14.58 -7.59 -19.08
CA PRO A 137 14.72 -7.80 -20.51
C PRO A 137 13.41 -8.33 -21.11
N GLY A 138 13.04 -7.81 -22.28
CA GLY A 138 11.89 -8.23 -23.07
C GLY A 138 12.22 -8.32 -24.55
N ALA A 139 11.21 -8.67 -25.37
CA ALA A 139 11.38 -8.93 -26.80
C ALA A 139 11.85 -7.69 -27.60
N TYR A 140 11.42 -6.50 -27.20
CA TYR A 140 11.67 -5.24 -27.93
C TYR A 140 12.64 -4.29 -27.21
N GLY A 141 13.16 -4.69 -26.05
CA GLY A 141 13.98 -3.86 -25.18
C GLY A 141 13.80 -4.24 -23.70
N GLU A 142 14.35 -3.44 -22.78
CA GLU A 142 14.13 -3.66 -21.34
C GLU A 142 12.93 -2.87 -20.84
N SER A 143 11.91 -3.53 -20.30
CA SER A 143 10.84 -2.81 -19.60
C SER A 143 11.40 -2.12 -18.36
N ILE A 144 11.06 -0.84 -18.17
CA ILE A 144 11.56 -0.01 -17.08
C ILE A 144 10.39 0.33 -16.16
N VAL A 145 10.55 0.07 -14.87
CA VAL A 145 9.64 0.52 -13.82
C VAL A 145 10.41 1.35 -12.82
N MET A 146 9.91 2.55 -12.52
CA MET A 146 10.44 3.40 -11.45
C MET A 146 9.35 3.63 -10.41
N ARG A 147 9.56 3.16 -9.18
CA ARG A 147 8.69 3.41 -8.05
C ARG A 147 9.12 4.68 -7.34
N ILE A 148 8.21 5.63 -7.20
CA ILE A 148 8.41 6.89 -6.49
C ILE A 148 8.07 6.65 -5.02
N LEU A 149 9.02 6.94 -4.14
CA LEU A 149 8.85 6.87 -2.70
C LEU A 149 8.75 8.30 -2.15
N ASP A 150 7.54 8.85 -2.19
CA ASP A 150 7.23 10.19 -1.64
C ASP A 150 6.94 10.10 -0.13
N PRO A 151 7.77 10.72 0.74
CA PRO A 151 7.58 10.68 2.19
C PRO A 151 6.26 11.30 2.65
N LYS A 152 5.69 12.24 1.90
CA LYS A 152 4.40 12.87 2.25
C LYS A 152 3.23 11.92 2.12
N SER A 153 3.35 10.91 1.26
CA SER A 153 2.26 9.96 0.98
C SER A 153 1.97 9.00 2.15
N ILE A 154 2.88 8.88 3.14
CA ILE A 154 2.82 7.88 4.23
C ILE A 154 2.61 8.48 5.62
N GLN A 155 2.48 9.80 5.73
CA GLN A 155 2.07 10.52 6.94
C GLN A 155 0.55 10.44 7.19
N VAL A 156 -0.11 9.37 6.76
CA VAL A 156 -1.56 9.18 6.95
C VAL A 156 -1.83 8.93 8.42
N GLU A 157 -2.61 9.79 9.05
CA GLU A 157 -3.04 9.59 10.43
C GLU A 157 -3.91 8.33 10.54
N ILE A 158 -3.84 7.65 11.68
CA ILE A 158 -4.60 6.39 11.90
C ILE A 158 -6.11 6.59 11.65
N ALA A 159 -6.64 7.78 11.95
CA ALA A 159 -8.04 8.15 11.72
C ALA A 159 -8.41 8.31 10.22
N GLU A 160 -7.43 8.53 9.35
CA GLU A 160 -7.64 8.74 7.92
C GLU A 160 -7.53 7.46 7.08
N LEU A 161 -7.08 6.35 7.69
CA LEU A 161 -6.94 5.05 7.04
C LEU A 161 -8.26 4.50 6.50
N GLY A 162 -9.39 4.90 7.10
CA GLY A 162 -10.73 4.42 6.76
C GLY A 162 -11.16 3.17 7.54
N ILE A 163 -10.54 2.92 8.70
CA ILE A 163 -11.01 1.94 9.67
C ILE A 163 -12.36 2.42 10.20
N GLU A 164 -13.36 1.55 10.19
CA GLU A 164 -14.70 1.88 10.69
C GLU A 164 -14.69 2.10 12.21
N PRO A 165 -15.57 2.95 12.77
CA PRO A 165 -15.48 3.40 14.17
C PRO A 165 -15.35 2.30 15.23
N TYR A 166 -16.10 1.21 15.10
CA TYR A 166 -16.10 0.11 16.07
C TYR A 166 -14.77 -0.67 16.04
N LEU A 167 -14.30 -1.06 14.85
CA LEU A 167 -12.97 -1.62 14.69
C LEU A 167 -11.86 -0.64 15.10
N PHE A 168 -12.05 0.65 14.87
CA PHE A 168 -11.08 1.68 15.26
C PHE A 168 -10.91 1.75 16.78
N GLU A 169 -12.00 1.68 17.55
CA GLU A 169 -11.95 1.57 19.02
C GLU A 169 -11.18 0.32 19.46
N ILE A 170 -11.48 -0.84 18.86
CA ILE A 170 -10.75 -2.08 19.14
C ILE A 170 -9.25 -1.92 18.84
N VAL A 171 -8.89 -1.38 17.68
CA VAL A 171 -7.50 -1.15 17.31
C VAL A 171 -6.81 -0.22 18.32
N GLN A 172 -7.46 0.86 18.74
CA GLN A 172 -6.90 1.78 19.73
C GLN A 172 -6.65 1.11 21.09
N GLU A 173 -7.53 0.21 21.51
CA GLU A 173 -7.34 -0.59 22.72
C GLU A 173 -6.19 -1.61 22.57
N GLU A 174 -6.12 -2.29 21.42
CA GLU A 174 -5.17 -3.39 21.22
C GLU A 174 -3.73 -2.91 21.02
N ILE A 175 -3.49 -1.79 20.32
CA ILE A 175 -2.12 -1.30 20.02
C ILE A 175 -1.37 -0.78 21.24
N VAL A 176 -2.07 -0.43 22.33
CA VAL A 176 -1.47 0.11 23.57
C VAL A 176 -1.31 -0.94 24.67
N LYS A 177 -1.69 -2.20 24.41
CA LYS A 177 -1.49 -3.28 25.37
C LYS A 177 0.00 -3.51 25.64
N PRO A 178 0.38 -3.94 26.85
CA PRO A 178 1.78 -4.17 27.19
C PRO A 178 2.41 -5.28 26.35
N ASN A 179 1.62 -6.27 25.91
CA ASN A 179 2.09 -7.35 25.07
C ASN A 179 0.98 -7.91 24.19
N GLY A 180 1.38 -8.68 23.18
CA GLY A 180 0.49 -9.32 22.23
C GLY A 180 0.99 -9.13 20.80
N MET A 181 0.31 -9.74 19.84
CA MET A 181 0.70 -9.68 18.44
C MET A 181 -0.48 -9.24 17.58
N ILE A 182 -0.29 -8.16 16.81
CA ILE A 182 -1.24 -7.69 15.81
C ILE A 182 -0.67 -7.98 14.42
N LEU A 183 -1.42 -8.73 13.62
CA LEU A 183 -1.05 -9.08 12.26
C LEU A 183 -1.95 -8.36 11.26
N VAL A 184 -1.33 -7.57 10.38
CA VAL A 184 -2.02 -6.92 9.26
C VAL A 184 -1.74 -7.69 7.98
N THR A 185 -2.78 -8.17 7.32
CA THR A 185 -2.68 -9.03 6.14
C THR A 185 -3.34 -8.44 4.90
N GLY A 186 -2.94 -8.96 3.74
CA GLY A 186 -3.44 -8.55 2.43
C GLY A 186 -2.37 -8.63 1.34
N PRO A 187 -2.75 -8.43 0.07
CA PRO A 187 -1.83 -8.51 -1.05
C PRO A 187 -0.80 -7.37 -1.05
N THR A 188 0.14 -7.43 -1.97
CA THR A 188 1.06 -6.31 -2.23
C THR A 188 0.27 -5.08 -2.64
N GLY A 189 0.63 -3.91 -2.11
CA GLY A 189 -0.06 -2.66 -2.41
C GLY A 189 -1.40 -2.47 -1.69
N SER A 190 -1.76 -3.31 -0.72
CA SER A 190 -2.97 -3.10 0.09
C SER A 190 -2.79 -2.07 1.22
N GLY A 191 -1.61 -1.45 1.35
CA GLY A 191 -1.30 -0.42 2.35
C GLY A 191 -0.82 -0.93 3.72
N LYS A 192 -0.38 -2.19 3.85
CA LYS A 192 -0.08 -2.81 5.17
C LYS A 192 0.95 -2.02 5.96
N THR A 193 2.06 -1.68 5.31
CA THR A 193 3.13 -0.88 5.89
C THR A 193 2.62 0.49 6.33
N THR A 194 1.74 1.13 5.55
CA THR A 194 1.12 2.41 5.91
C THR A 194 0.29 2.29 7.19
N THR A 195 -0.50 1.22 7.33
CA THR A 195 -1.27 0.93 8.54
C THR A 195 -0.36 0.71 9.75
N LEU A 196 0.67 -0.13 9.62
CA LEU A 196 1.61 -0.39 10.71
C LEU A 196 2.37 0.87 11.12
N TYR A 197 2.82 1.68 10.17
CA TYR A 197 3.47 2.96 10.45
C TYR A 197 2.53 3.93 11.18
N ALA A 198 1.25 3.95 10.83
CA ALA A 198 0.26 4.75 11.55
C ALA A 198 0.05 4.26 12.99
N PHE A 199 0.08 2.94 13.23
CA PHE A 199 0.04 2.39 14.60
C PHE A 199 1.27 2.80 15.40
N LEU A 200 2.47 2.63 14.82
CA LEU A 200 3.73 3.02 15.45
C LEU A 200 3.76 4.50 15.82
N ARG A 201 3.36 5.40 14.90
CA ARG A 201 3.26 6.84 15.20
C ARG A 201 2.25 7.15 16.30
N LYS A 202 1.13 6.44 16.33
CA LYS A 202 0.07 6.66 17.31
C LYS A 202 0.52 6.33 18.74
N ILE A 203 1.35 5.30 18.90
CA ILE A 203 1.84 4.85 20.21
C ILE A 203 3.20 5.43 20.59
N TYR A 204 3.95 5.98 19.64
CA TYR A 204 5.30 6.49 19.89
C TYR A 204 5.30 7.59 20.98
N SER A 205 6.18 7.41 21.96
CA SER A 205 6.58 8.40 22.94
C SER A 205 8.07 8.20 23.26
N THR A 206 8.70 9.17 23.91
CA THR A 206 10.11 9.05 24.34
C THR A 206 10.32 8.01 25.44
N GLU A 207 9.24 7.48 26.01
CA GLU A 207 9.27 6.45 27.07
C GLU A 207 9.14 5.03 26.51
N ILE A 208 8.84 4.89 25.21
CA ILE A 208 8.59 3.58 24.56
C ILE A 208 9.68 3.32 23.53
N ASN A 209 10.44 2.25 23.75
CA ASN A 209 11.46 1.80 22.82
C ASN A 209 10.84 0.95 21.69
N ILE A 210 10.82 1.53 20.49
CA ILE A 210 10.28 0.88 19.29
C ILE A 210 11.42 0.48 18.35
N ILE A 211 11.45 -0.81 17.99
CA ILE A 211 12.43 -1.36 17.04
C ILE A 211 11.71 -2.00 15.85
N THR A 212 12.13 -1.67 14.62
CA THR A 212 11.61 -2.30 13.40
C THR A 212 12.69 -3.10 12.66
N ILE A 213 12.29 -4.21 12.03
CA ILE A 213 13.12 -4.98 11.09
C ILE A 213 12.37 -5.05 9.77
N GLU A 214 12.93 -4.47 8.70
CA GLU A 214 12.24 -4.25 7.43
C GLU A 214 13.07 -4.67 6.21
N ASP A 215 12.41 -5.01 5.10
CA ASP A 215 13.08 -5.36 3.83
C ASP A 215 12.38 -4.74 2.60
N PRO A 216 12.76 -3.52 2.19
CA PRO A 216 13.60 -2.54 2.88
C PRO A 216 12.80 -1.60 3.80
N ILE A 217 13.50 -0.70 4.51
CA ILE A 217 12.84 0.43 5.17
C ILE A 217 12.24 1.33 4.08
N GLU A 218 10.93 1.59 4.16
CA GLU A 218 10.26 2.42 3.15
C GLU A 218 10.52 3.91 3.40
N TYR A 219 10.39 4.35 4.66
CA TYR A 219 10.65 5.72 5.10
C TYR A 219 11.13 5.77 6.54
N HIS A 220 11.84 6.85 6.87
CA HIS A 220 12.33 7.08 8.21
C HIS A 220 11.22 7.64 9.11
N LEU A 221 10.98 6.97 10.23
CA LEU A 221 10.10 7.39 11.32
C LEU A 221 10.95 8.03 12.42
N PRO A 222 10.84 9.35 12.67
CA PRO A 222 11.63 10.01 13.70
C PRO A 222 11.42 9.36 15.07
N GLY A 223 12.51 9.11 15.79
CA GLY A 223 12.49 8.54 17.14
C GLY A 223 12.33 7.01 17.22
N ILE A 224 12.10 6.34 16.09
CA ILE A 224 11.98 4.88 16.02
C ILE A 224 13.28 4.28 15.49
N THR A 225 13.78 3.23 16.16
CA THR A 225 14.96 2.50 15.70
C THR A 225 14.55 1.56 14.56
N GLN A 226 14.92 1.91 13.33
CA GLN A 226 14.58 1.08 12.16
C GLN A 226 15.82 0.38 11.62
N THR A 227 15.71 -0.94 11.43
CA THR A 227 16.77 -1.77 10.87
C THR A 227 16.33 -2.37 9.54
N GLN A 228 17.28 -2.54 8.62
CA GLN A 228 17.01 -3.09 7.31
C GLN A 228 17.72 -4.44 7.14
N VAL A 229 16.97 -5.44 6.67
CA VAL A 229 17.52 -6.74 6.26
C VAL A 229 18.66 -6.53 5.27
N ASN A 230 19.76 -7.24 5.52
CA ASN A 230 20.98 -7.18 4.71
C ASN A 230 21.57 -8.60 4.57
N PRO A 231 21.19 -9.32 3.50
CA PRO A 231 21.69 -10.68 3.26
C PRO A 231 23.21 -10.76 3.11
N LYS A 232 23.86 -9.70 2.60
CA LYS A 232 25.33 -9.67 2.45
C LYS A 232 26.07 -9.63 3.80
N ARG A 233 25.40 -9.18 4.86
CA ARG A 233 25.93 -9.14 6.23
C ARG A 233 25.29 -10.20 7.13
N ASN A 234 24.55 -11.17 6.56
CA ASN A 234 23.77 -12.16 7.30
C ASN A 234 22.77 -11.54 8.31
N TYR A 235 22.31 -10.32 8.06
CA TYR A 235 21.28 -9.69 8.89
C TYR A 235 19.90 -9.98 8.28
N THR A 236 19.26 -11.07 8.71
CA THR A 236 17.96 -11.56 8.22
C THR A 236 16.81 -11.17 9.16
N PHE A 237 15.55 -11.45 8.81
CA PHE A 237 14.42 -11.25 9.74
C PHE A 237 14.60 -12.01 11.06
N PRO A 238 14.90 -13.33 11.09
CA PRO A 238 15.18 -14.04 12.34
C PRO A 238 16.31 -13.42 13.17
N GLU A 239 17.44 -13.06 12.52
CA GLU A 239 18.59 -12.51 13.22
C GLU A 239 18.32 -11.10 13.76
N GLY A 240 17.66 -10.26 12.97
CA GLY A 240 17.24 -8.92 13.38
C GLY A 240 16.27 -8.98 14.55
N LEU A 241 15.29 -9.88 14.51
CA LEU A 241 14.33 -10.06 15.60
C LEU A 241 14.98 -10.58 16.89
N ARG A 242 15.89 -11.55 16.81
CA ARG A 242 16.69 -11.99 17.97
C ARG A 242 17.52 -10.87 18.56
N SER A 243 18.08 -10.02 17.70
CA SER A 243 18.89 -8.88 18.12
C SER A 243 18.04 -7.81 18.79
N ALA A 244 16.86 -7.52 18.25
CA ALA A 244 15.91 -6.56 18.83
C ALA A 244 15.52 -6.96 20.27
N LEU A 245 15.29 -8.25 20.53
CA LEU A 245 14.98 -8.73 21.89
C LEU A 245 16.09 -8.50 22.93
N ARG A 246 17.32 -8.17 22.51
CA ARG A 246 18.44 -7.81 23.40
C ARG A 246 18.65 -6.30 23.52
N GLN A 247 17.70 -5.50 23.02
CA GLN A 247 17.77 -4.04 23.01
C GLN A 247 16.73 -3.40 23.94
N ASP A 248 16.15 -4.17 24.86
CA ASP A 248 15.11 -3.70 25.78
C ASP A 248 13.92 -3.03 25.06
N PRO A 249 13.33 -3.65 24.01
CA PRO A 249 12.22 -3.05 23.29
C PRO A 249 10.91 -3.16 24.09
N ASP A 250 10.01 -2.20 23.91
CA ASP A 250 8.61 -2.32 24.32
C ASP A 250 7.77 -2.83 23.15
N VAL A 251 8.07 -2.32 21.94
CA VAL A 251 7.35 -2.64 20.70
C VAL A 251 8.33 -3.10 19.63
N ILE A 252 8.01 -4.20 18.97
CA ILE A 252 8.77 -4.73 17.85
C ILE A 252 7.88 -4.78 16.61
N MET A 253 8.34 -4.19 15.50
CA MET A 253 7.70 -4.36 14.20
C MET A 253 8.58 -5.22 13.29
N VAL A 254 8.03 -6.34 12.80
CA VAL A 254 8.67 -7.19 11.80
C VAL A 254 7.94 -6.96 10.48
N GLY A 255 8.65 -6.49 9.45
CA GLY A 255 8.05 -6.08 8.17
C GLY A 255 7.11 -7.14 7.59
N GLU A 256 7.48 -8.42 7.70
CA GLU A 256 6.66 -9.55 7.31
C GLU A 256 7.13 -10.86 7.95
N ILE A 257 6.22 -11.81 8.13
CA ILE A 257 6.52 -13.18 8.54
C ILE A 257 6.39 -14.10 7.32
N ARG A 258 7.52 -14.60 6.82
CA ARG A 258 7.56 -15.50 5.64
C ARG A 258 7.83 -16.96 5.98
N ASP A 259 8.51 -17.20 7.08
CA ASP A 259 9.05 -18.49 7.48
C ASP A 259 8.73 -18.84 8.94
N ALA A 260 8.86 -20.13 9.26
CA ALA A 260 8.54 -20.70 10.56
C ALA A 260 9.44 -20.14 11.68
N GLU A 261 10.71 -19.85 11.37
CA GLU A 261 11.66 -19.33 12.35
C GLU A 261 11.27 -17.92 12.81
N THR A 262 10.97 -17.03 11.87
CA THR A 262 10.49 -15.67 12.14
C THR A 262 9.16 -15.71 12.89
N ALA A 263 8.23 -16.57 12.45
CA ALA A 263 6.92 -16.73 13.11
C ALA A 263 7.07 -17.18 14.56
N GLY A 264 7.90 -18.20 14.81
CA GLY A 264 8.16 -18.72 16.15
C GLY A 264 8.74 -17.67 17.08
N ILE A 265 9.76 -16.92 16.64
CA ILE A 265 10.37 -15.87 17.47
C ILE A 265 9.37 -14.73 17.74
N ALA A 266 8.58 -14.32 16.74
CA ALA A 266 7.58 -13.25 16.90
C ALA A 266 6.49 -13.64 17.93
N ILE A 267 6.02 -14.88 17.87
CA ILE A 267 5.08 -15.43 18.87
C ILE A 267 5.71 -15.41 20.26
N GLN A 268 6.95 -15.90 20.42
CA GLN A 268 7.62 -15.90 21.72
C GLN A 268 7.80 -14.47 22.27
N ALA A 269 8.21 -13.53 21.42
CA ALA A 269 8.34 -12.12 21.80
C ALA A 269 7.01 -11.56 22.34
N SER A 270 5.89 -11.86 21.68
CA SER A 270 4.56 -11.40 22.09
C SER A 270 4.08 -12.00 23.42
N LEU A 271 4.57 -13.19 23.78
CA LEU A 271 4.29 -13.87 25.05
C LEU A 271 5.20 -13.39 26.19
N THR A 272 6.37 -12.84 25.86
CA THR A 272 7.39 -12.42 26.84
C THR A 272 7.37 -10.93 27.10
N GLY A 273 6.20 -10.29 27.01
CA GLY A 273 6.02 -8.90 27.43
C GLY A 273 6.24 -7.83 26.36
N HIS A 274 6.25 -8.19 25.07
CA HIS A 274 6.42 -7.22 23.97
C HIS A 274 5.14 -7.08 23.14
N MET A 275 4.86 -5.88 22.65
CA MET A 275 3.88 -5.68 21.59
C MET A 275 4.54 -5.94 20.24
N VAL A 276 4.01 -6.88 19.46
CA VAL A 276 4.58 -7.28 18.17
C VAL A 276 3.63 -6.91 17.03
N PHE A 277 4.11 -6.13 16.08
CA PHE A 277 3.41 -5.83 14.84
C PHE A 277 4.06 -6.56 13.68
N SER A 278 3.27 -7.20 12.83
CA SER A 278 3.83 -7.76 11.60
C SER A 278 2.79 -7.88 10.49
N THR A 279 3.25 -8.34 9.31
CA THR A 279 2.39 -8.60 8.17
C THR A 279 2.46 -10.05 7.72
N LEU A 280 1.35 -10.49 7.14
CA LEU A 280 1.23 -11.74 6.39
C LEU A 280 0.63 -11.47 5.01
N HIS A 281 0.70 -12.48 4.15
CA HIS A 281 0.08 -12.49 2.83
C HIS A 281 -1.05 -13.52 2.77
N THR A 282 -2.15 -13.20 3.43
CA THR A 282 -3.41 -13.96 3.37
C THR A 282 -4.52 -13.08 2.77
N ASN A 283 -5.57 -13.72 2.27
CA ASN A 283 -6.64 -13.00 1.58
C ASN A 283 -7.58 -12.28 2.56
N ASN A 284 -7.77 -12.83 3.75
CA ASN A 284 -8.72 -12.38 4.75
C ASN A 284 -8.14 -12.58 6.17
N ALA A 285 -8.80 -12.00 7.17
CA ALA A 285 -8.32 -12.05 8.56
C ALA A 285 -8.36 -13.48 9.13
N ALA A 286 -9.34 -14.29 8.72
CA ALA A 286 -9.46 -15.68 9.16
C ALA A 286 -8.30 -16.57 8.67
N GLY A 287 -7.71 -16.25 7.51
CA GLY A 287 -6.55 -16.96 6.96
C GLY A 287 -5.27 -16.80 7.77
N VAL A 288 -5.20 -15.85 8.72
CA VAL A 288 -4.01 -15.64 9.56
C VAL A 288 -3.71 -16.86 10.42
N ILE A 289 -4.71 -17.43 11.10
CA ILE A 289 -4.52 -18.56 12.02
C ILE A 289 -4.03 -19.81 11.25
N PRO A 290 -4.70 -20.30 10.19
CA PRO A 290 -4.20 -21.42 9.40
C PRO A 290 -2.80 -21.16 8.85
N ARG A 291 -2.52 -19.93 8.40
CA ARG A 291 -1.20 -19.57 7.89
C ARG A 291 -0.11 -19.65 8.96
N LEU A 292 -0.40 -19.26 10.20
CA LEU A 292 0.55 -19.42 11.31
C LEU A 292 0.77 -20.91 11.64
N ILE A 293 -0.28 -21.74 11.57
CA ILE A 293 -0.16 -23.19 11.76
C ILE A 293 0.70 -23.82 10.64
N ASP A 294 0.50 -23.41 9.38
CA ASP A 294 1.33 -23.84 8.25
C ASP A 294 2.79 -23.41 8.40
N LEU A 295 3.05 -22.33 9.14
CA LEU A 295 4.39 -21.88 9.54
C LEU A 295 4.85 -22.53 10.86
N GLU A 296 4.27 -23.67 11.22
CA GLU A 296 4.65 -24.50 12.36
C GLU A 296 4.49 -23.83 13.73
N VAL A 297 3.68 -22.75 13.82
CA VAL A 297 3.34 -22.15 15.11
C VAL A 297 2.39 -23.08 15.86
N ASN A 298 2.75 -23.43 17.09
CA ASN A 298 1.93 -24.28 17.94
C ASN A 298 0.59 -23.59 18.32
N PRO A 299 -0.57 -24.17 17.96
CA PRO A 299 -1.87 -23.58 18.27
C PRO A 299 -2.10 -23.29 19.76
N LYS A 300 -1.50 -24.09 20.65
CA LYS A 300 -1.69 -23.96 22.12
C LYS A 300 -1.20 -22.63 22.69
N ILE A 301 -0.19 -22.01 22.06
CA ILE A 301 0.36 -20.73 22.51
C ILE A 301 -0.17 -19.56 21.69
N MET A 302 -0.84 -19.83 20.56
CA MET A 302 -1.30 -18.81 19.64
C MET A 302 -2.42 -17.96 20.23
N GLY A 303 -3.36 -18.57 20.97
CA GLY A 303 -4.47 -17.86 21.61
C GLY A 303 -4.01 -16.72 22.54
N SER A 304 -2.95 -16.99 23.31
CA SER A 304 -2.37 -15.99 24.23
C SER A 304 -1.40 -15.00 23.57
N ALA A 305 -0.93 -15.30 22.36
CA ALA A 305 0.05 -14.50 21.63
C ALA A 305 -0.62 -13.53 20.64
N LEU A 306 -1.51 -14.04 19.78
CA LEU A 306 -2.18 -13.29 18.72
C LEU A 306 -3.37 -12.52 19.32
N SER A 307 -3.31 -11.21 19.35
CA SER A 307 -4.40 -10.38 19.90
C SER A 307 -5.43 -9.99 18.83
N LEU A 308 -4.96 -9.59 17.65
CA LEU A 308 -5.80 -9.09 16.57
C LEU A 308 -5.24 -9.49 15.20
N SER A 309 -6.08 -10.13 14.39
CA SER A 309 -5.81 -10.38 12.96
C SER A 309 -6.61 -9.40 12.13
N MET A 310 -5.96 -8.54 11.35
CA MET A 310 -6.61 -7.56 10.48
C MET A 310 -6.31 -7.89 9.04
N ALA A 311 -7.31 -7.84 8.15
CA ALA A 311 -7.08 -7.86 6.71
C ALA A 311 -7.53 -6.55 6.08
N GLN A 312 -6.79 -6.13 5.05
CA GLN A 312 -7.08 -4.88 4.36
C GLN A 312 -6.93 -4.96 2.85
N ARG A 313 -7.66 -4.06 2.19
CA ARG A 313 -7.60 -3.75 0.76
C ARG A 313 -7.71 -2.24 0.56
N LEU A 314 -7.26 -1.72 -0.59
CA LEU A 314 -7.46 -0.32 -0.96
C LEU A 314 -8.46 -0.22 -2.10
N VAL A 315 -9.48 0.62 -1.92
CA VAL A 315 -10.34 1.09 -3.01
C VAL A 315 -10.07 2.56 -3.28
N ARG A 316 -10.34 3.00 -4.51
CA ARG A 316 -10.26 4.40 -4.85
C ARG A 316 -11.46 5.17 -4.32
N ARG A 317 -11.25 6.42 -3.91
CA ARG A 317 -12.31 7.33 -3.48
C ARG A 317 -12.94 8.00 -4.71
N LEU A 318 -14.26 8.05 -4.76
CA LEU A 318 -14.97 8.80 -5.79
C LEU A 318 -14.54 10.27 -5.79
N CYS A 319 -14.30 10.83 -6.98
CA CYS A 319 -13.93 12.23 -7.10
C CYS A 319 -15.06 13.11 -6.54
N LYS A 320 -14.72 13.97 -5.57
CA LYS A 320 -15.68 14.86 -4.91
C LYS A 320 -16.31 15.88 -5.89
N THR A 321 -15.63 16.19 -6.99
CA THR A 321 -16.06 17.17 -7.98
C THR A 321 -17.05 16.60 -8.99
N CYS A 322 -16.84 15.37 -9.47
CA CYS A 322 -17.62 14.83 -10.60
C CYS A 322 -18.49 13.62 -10.26
N LYS A 323 -18.54 13.13 -9.02
CA LYS A 323 -19.41 12.01 -8.67
C LYS A 323 -20.88 12.35 -8.96
N VAL A 324 -21.61 11.42 -9.55
CA VAL A 324 -23.02 11.63 -9.95
C VAL A 324 -23.94 10.64 -9.26
N LEU A 325 -25.13 11.10 -8.88
CA LEU A 325 -26.19 10.25 -8.33
C LEU A 325 -27.00 9.61 -9.46
N LYS A 326 -27.12 8.29 -9.45
CA LYS A 326 -27.94 7.52 -10.40
C LYS A 326 -28.72 6.43 -9.66
N GLU A 327 -29.81 5.97 -10.27
CA GLU A 327 -30.52 4.79 -9.80
C GLU A 327 -29.60 3.57 -9.90
N PRO A 328 -29.51 2.75 -8.83
CA PRO A 328 -28.68 1.56 -8.86
C PRO A 328 -29.25 0.50 -9.80
N ARG A 329 -28.35 -0.27 -10.42
CA ARG A 329 -28.76 -1.40 -11.27
C ARG A 329 -29.45 -2.45 -10.40
N ALA A 330 -30.38 -3.21 -10.98
CA ALA A 330 -31.14 -4.23 -10.27
C ALA A 330 -30.24 -5.26 -9.55
N GLU A 331 -29.11 -5.64 -10.17
CA GLU A 331 -28.11 -6.53 -9.58
C GLU A 331 -27.41 -5.91 -8.37
N GLU A 332 -27.07 -4.62 -8.44
CA GLU A 332 -26.42 -3.91 -7.33
C GLU A 332 -27.35 -3.85 -6.12
N ILE A 333 -28.63 -3.54 -6.33
CA ILE A 333 -29.65 -3.55 -5.28
C ILE A 333 -29.77 -4.93 -4.64
N LYS A 334 -29.78 -6.00 -5.45
CA LYS A 334 -29.88 -7.38 -4.95
C LYS A 334 -28.70 -7.72 -4.03
N ILE A 335 -27.48 -7.42 -4.44
CA ILE A 335 -26.27 -7.66 -3.65
C ILE A 335 -26.31 -6.85 -2.35
N LEU A 336 -26.60 -5.56 -2.43
CA LEU A 336 -26.67 -4.69 -1.25
C LEU A 336 -27.72 -5.18 -0.25
N LYS A 337 -28.91 -5.61 -0.72
CA LYS A 337 -29.95 -6.19 0.13
C LYS A 337 -29.50 -7.48 0.82
N ALA A 338 -28.78 -8.35 0.11
CA ALA A 338 -28.26 -9.59 0.68
C ALA A 338 -27.22 -9.32 1.79
N ILE A 339 -26.26 -8.41 1.54
CA ILE A 339 -25.26 -8.02 2.54
C ILE A 339 -25.94 -7.36 3.75
N PHE A 340 -26.90 -6.48 3.51
CA PHE A 340 -27.66 -5.79 4.56
C PHE A 340 -28.48 -6.75 5.43
N ALA A 341 -29.08 -7.78 4.83
CA ALA A 341 -29.78 -8.84 5.56
C ALA A 341 -28.80 -9.68 6.41
N GLY A 342 -27.66 -10.09 5.83
CA GLY A 342 -26.63 -10.84 6.55
C GLY A 342 -26.03 -10.06 7.73
N MET A 343 -25.85 -8.75 7.60
CA MET A 343 -25.44 -7.91 8.74
C MET A 343 -26.41 -7.99 9.91
N LYS A 344 -27.73 -7.92 9.64
CA LYS A 344 -28.76 -8.01 10.68
C LYS A 344 -28.76 -9.38 11.37
N GLU A 345 -28.62 -10.46 10.59
CA GLU A 345 -28.51 -11.82 11.14
C GLU A 345 -27.28 -12.00 12.03
N GLU A 346 -26.18 -11.33 11.69
CA GLU A 346 -24.94 -11.30 12.48
C GLU A 346 -25.01 -10.34 13.68
N GLY A 347 -26.15 -9.68 13.93
CA GLY A 347 -26.33 -8.72 15.02
C GLY A 347 -25.59 -7.39 14.81
N LYS A 348 -25.19 -7.09 13.57
CA LYS A 348 -24.50 -5.86 13.19
C LYS A 348 -25.53 -4.84 12.70
N ASP A 349 -25.64 -3.72 13.39
CA ASP A 349 -26.61 -2.68 13.08
C ASP A 349 -26.02 -1.64 12.10
N PRO A 350 -26.49 -1.60 10.82
CA PRO A 350 -26.06 -0.60 9.85
C PRO A 350 -26.36 0.84 10.27
N ALA A 351 -27.34 1.07 11.16
CA ALA A 351 -27.70 2.41 11.62
C ALA A 351 -26.56 3.11 12.37
N LYS A 352 -25.65 2.34 13.00
CA LYS A 352 -24.41 2.85 13.62
C LYS A 352 -23.47 3.52 12.61
N PHE A 353 -23.67 3.27 11.31
CA PHE A 353 -22.87 3.81 10.21
C PHE A 353 -23.63 4.83 9.37
N ASN A 354 -24.65 5.47 9.95
CA ASN A 354 -25.56 6.42 9.30
C ASN A 354 -26.36 5.83 8.13
N ILE A 355 -26.58 4.51 8.11
CA ILE A 355 -27.31 3.83 7.05
C ILE A 355 -28.55 3.18 7.66
N LYS A 356 -29.71 3.82 7.47
CA LYS A 356 -31.01 3.29 7.91
C LYS A 356 -31.61 2.31 6.91
N GLU A 357 -31.44 2.63 5.63
CA GLU A 357 -31.95 1.88 4.50
C GLU A 357 -31.01 2.05 3.30
N ILE A 358 -31.17 1.18 2.30
CA ILE A 358 -30.45 1.32 1.04
C ILE A 358 -31.07 2.51 0.29
N PRO A 359 -30.30 3.56 -0.05
CA PRO A 359 -30.82 4.75 -0.71
C PRO A 359 -31.26 4.43 -2.13
N ASP A 360 -32.27 5.18 -2.62
CA ASP A 360 -32.80 5.04 -3.99
C ASP A 360 -31.77 5.39 -5.08
N LYS A 361 -30.71 6.11 -4.72
CA LYS A 361 -29.64 6.53 -5.63
C LYS A 361 -28.28 6.27 -5.01
N LEU A 362 -27.34 5.79 -5.83
CA LEU A 362 -25.93 5.61 -5.47
C LEU A 362 -25.06 6.59 -6.24
N PHE A 363 -23.86 6.83 -5.71
CA PHE A 363 -22.84 7.63 -6.40
C PHE A 363 -22.02 6.78 -7.37
N TYR A 364 -21.82 7.30 -8.57
CA TYR A 364 -21.02 6.69 -9.64
C TYR A 364 -19.89 7.63 -10.10
N PRO A 365 -18.79 7.07 -10.61
CA PRO A 365 -17.74 7.87 -11.25
C PRO A 365 -18.26 8.49 -12.56
N ALA A 366 -17.85 9.73 -12.85
CA ALA A 366 -18.14 10.39 -14.12
C ALA A 366 -16.86 10.78 -14.90
N GLY A 367 -15.80 11.17 -14.19
CA GLY A 367 -14.58 11.70 -14.78
C GLY A 367 -14.64 13.21 -14.99
N CYS A 368 -13.56 13.89 -14.64
CA CYS A 368 -13.32 15.31 -14.89
C CYS A 368 -11.81 15.56 -14.88
N GLU A 369 -11.40 16.77 -15.26
CA GLU A 369 -10.00 17.20 -15.30
C GLU A 369 -9.28 16.99 -13.97
N THR A 370 -9.92 17.34 -12.83
CA THR A 370 -9.31 17.21 -11.50
C THR A 370 -8.97 15.77 -11.10
N CYS A 371 -9.64 14.78 -11.68
CA CYS A 371 -9.36 13.36 -11.44
C CYS A 371 -8.71 12.66 -12.64
N ASN A 372 -8.17 13.43 -13.60
CA ASN A 372 -7.59 12.89 -14.84
C ASN A 372 -8.56 11.97 -15.57
N MET A 373 -9.83 12.33 -15.62
CA MET A 373 -10.92 11.57 -16.25
C MET A 373 -11.19 10.18 -15.64
N THR A 374 -10.55 9.82 -14.53
CA THR A 374 -10.73 8.49 -13.92
C THR A 374 -12.04 8.36 -13.16
N GLY A 375 -12.59 9.48 -12.67
CA GLY A 375 -13.72 9.53 -11.75
C GLY A 375 -13.36 9.29 -10.28
N PHE A 376 -12.06 9.13 -9.97
CA PHE A 376 -11.55 8.83 -8.63
C PHE A 376 -10.37 9.72 -8.24
N SER A 377 -10.16 9.93 -6.93
CA SER A 377 -9.00 10.68 -6.44
C SER A 377 -8.61 10.21 -5.04
N GLY A 378 -7.44 9.60 -4.94
CA GLY A 378 -6.94 9.01 -3.70
C GLY A 378 -7.59 7.68 -3.38
N GLN A 379 -7.13 7.08 -2.28
CA GLN A 379 -7.54 5.74 -1.86
C GLN A 379 -8.06 5.73 -0.42
N ILE A 380 -8.79 4.69 -0.05
CA ILE A 380 -9.22 4.42 1.31
C ILE A 380 -9.15 2.92 1.58
N GLY A 381 -8.80 2.54 2.81
CA GLY A 381 -8.77 1.16 3.22
C GLY A 381 -10.18 0.59 3.43
N ILE A 382 -10.37 -0.65 3.00
CA ILE A 382 -11.45 -1.53 3.44
C ILE A 382 -10.82 -2.54 4.38
N PHE A 383 -11.43 -2.71 5.55
CA PHE A 383 -10.88 -3.52 6.63
C PHE A 383 -11.86 -4.60 7.07
N GLU A 384 -11.31 -5.69 7.55
CA GLU A 384 -11.96 -6.60 8.47
C GLU A 384 -10.96 -7.02 9.53
N ALA A 385 -11.45 -7.51 10.67
CA ALA A 385 -10.59 -8.07 11.67
C ALA A 385 -11.26 -9.18 12.47
N ILE A 386 -10.43 -9.97 13.14
CA ILE A 386 -10.83 -10.99 14.09
C ILE A 386 -10.00 -10.76 15.34
N ARG A 387 -10.69 -10.42 16.43
CA ARG A 387 -10.09 -10.34 17.75
C ARG A 387 -9.98 -11.75 18.30
N THR A 388 -8.83 -12.11 18.86
CA THR A 388 -8.67 -13.39 19.54
C THR A 388 -9.35 -13.29 20.90
N ASN A 389 -10.53 -13.90 21.03
CA ASN A 389 -11.26 -14.03 22.28
C ASN A 389 -11.41 -15.51 22.66
N GLU A 390 -12.01 -15.82 23.81
CA GLU A 390 -12.19 -17.19 24.30
C GLU A 390 -12.82 -18.15 23.28
N ASN A 391 -13.72 -17.67 22.42
CA ASN A 391 -14.35 -18.51 21.40
C ASN A 391 -13.38 -18.84 20.25
N ILE A 392 -12.56 -17.88 19.84
CA ILE A 392 -11.49 -18.11 18.85
C ILE A 392 -10.39 -19.00 19.45
N GLU A 393 -9.99 -18.78 20.70
CA GLU A 393 -9.00 -19.60 21.40
C GLU A 393 -9.39 -21.08 21.43
N LYS A 394 -10.66 -21.39 21.71
CA LYS A 394 -11.17 -22.77 21.73
C LYS A 394 -10.99 -23.46 20.39
N ILE A 395 -11.37 -22.80 19.29
CA ILE A 395 -11.30 -23.42 17.97
C ILE A 395 -9.88 -23.48 17.42
N ILE A 396 -8.97 -22.58 17.81
CA ILE A 396 -7.56 -22.60 17.38
C ILE A 396 -6.93 -23.97 17.67
N LEU A 397 -7.26 -24.60 18.80
CA LEU A 397 -6.74 -25.89 19.22
C LEU A 397 -7.14 -27.05 18.30
N GLU A 398 -8.21 -26.87 17.52
CA GLU A 398 -8.78 -27.89 16.63
C GLU A 398 -8.19 -27.84 15.21
N ASN A 399 -7.21 -26.95 14.97
CA ASN A 399 -6.67 -26.65 13.63
C ASN A 399 -7.78 -26.26 12.62
N PRO A 400 -8.49 -25.15 12.90
CA PRO A 400 -9.72 -24.81 12.20
C PRO A 400 -9.42 -24.26 10.80
N SER A 401 -10.33 -24.52 9.87
CA SER A 401 -10.35 -23.88 8.56
C SER A 401 -10.74 -22.40 8.65
N GLU A 402 -10.43 -21.62 7.61
CA GLU A 402 -10.87 -20.22 7.49
C GLU A 402 -12.40 -20.07 7.66
N ARG A 403 -13.18 -21.04 7.15
CA ARG A 403 -14.64 -21.02 7.23
C ARG A 403 -15.14 -21.17 8.66
N GLU A 404 -14.52 -22.04 9.44
CA GLU A 404 -14.86 -22.26 10.86
C GLU A 404 -14.52 -21.03 11.69
N ILE A 405 -13.35 -20.43 11.45
CA ILE A 405 -12.93 -19.19 12.10
C ILE A 405 -13.89 -18.05 11.77
N LYS A 406 -14.21 -17.84 10.48
CA LYS A 406 -15.19 -16.83 10.05
C LYS A 406 -16.52 -17.02 10.76
N LYS A 407 -17.03 -18.26 10.84
CA LYS A 407 -18.31 -18.58 11.49
C LYS A 407 -18.32 -18.17 12.96
N VAL A 408 -17.25 -18.43 13.70
CA VAL A 408 -17.13 -18.03 15.12
C VAL A 408 -16.92 -16.52 15.27
N ALA A 409 -16.15 -15.89 14.38
CA ALA A 409 -15.88 -14.46 14.43
C ALA A 409 -17.09 -13.58 14.10
N LYS A 410 -18.12 -14.10 13.41
CA LYS A 410 -19.33 -13.35 13.02
C LYS A 410 -20.00 -12.61 14.19
N THR A 411 -19.96 -13.18 15.39
CA THR A 411 -20.61 -12.61 16.58
C THR A 411 -19.80 -11.49 17.25
N GLN A 412 -18.60 -11.15 16.75
CA GLN A 412 -17.75 -10.11 17.34
C GLN A 412 -18.19 -8.68 17.01
N GLY A 413 -19.19 -8.50 16.15
CA GLY A 413 -19.67 -7.18 15.73
C GLY A 413 -18.75 -6.45 14.73
N ILE A 414 -17.55 -6.96 14.47
CA ILE A 414 -16.60 -6.41 13.50
C ILE A 414 -17.12 -6.68 12.07
N LEU A 415 -17.11 -5.66 11.22
CA LEU A 415 -17.53 -5.80 9.83
C LEU A 415 -16.57 -6.70 9.04
N SER A 416 -17.11 -7.51 8.13
CA SER A 416 -16.30 -8.15 7.08
C SER A 416 -15.92 -7.15 6.00
N MET A 417 -14.93 -7.46 5.16
CA MET A 417 -14.52 -6.53 4.08
C MET A 417 -15.68 -6.21 3.14
N ARG A 418 -16.58 -7.16 2.88
CA ARG A 418 -17.77 -6.92 2.03
C ARG A 418 -18.74 -5.94 2.69
N GLN A 419 -18.92 -6.06 4.02
CA GLN A 419 -19.81 -5.19 4.79
C GLN A 419 -19.22 -3.78 4.88
N ASP A 420 -17.94 -3.64 5.24
CA ASP A 420 -17.26 -2.35 5.28
C ASP A 420 -17.22 -1.66 3.89
N GLY A 421 -16.98 -2.43 2.83
CA GLY A 421 -17.10 -1.97 1.44
C GLY A 421 -18.50 -1.46 1.10
N MET A 422 -19.56 -2.19 1.50
CA MET A 422 -20.94 -1.74 1.34
C MET A 422 -21.19 -0.41 2.07
N ILE A 423 -20.79 -0.30 3.34
CA ILE A 423 -20.95 0.94 4.12
C ILE A 423 -20.30 2.13 3.39
N LYS A 424 -19.11 1.94 2.82
CA LYS A 424 -18.40 2.98 2.05
C LYS A 424 -19.09 3.32 0.72
N ILE A 425 -19.70 2.34 0.03
CA ILE A 425 -20.50 2.58 -1.18
C ILE A 425 -21.73 3.42 -0.84
N LEU A 426 -22.48 3.02 0.20
CA LEU A 426 -23.72 3.68 0.61
C LEU A 426 -23.47 5.12 1.11
N ASN A 427 -22.31 5.38 1.71
CA ASN A 427 -21.88 6.74 2.08
C ASN A 427 -21.28 7.55 0.91
N GLY A 428 -21.23 7.01 -0.31
CA GLY A 428 -20.73 7.71 -1.49
C GLY A 428 -19.23 8.03 -1.43
N ILE A 429 -18.48 7.21 -0.71
CA ILE A 429 -17.01 7.28 -0.59
C ILE A 429 -16.36 6.57 -1.77
N THR A 430 -16.86 5.39 -2.14
CA THR A 430 -16.39 4.60 -3.28
C THR A 430 -17.58 4.11 -4.12
N SER A 431 -17.29 3.35 -5.18
CA SER A 431 -18.31 2.80 -6.08
C SER A 431 -18.44 1.28 -5.94
N MET A 432 -19.57 0.73 -6.36
CA MET A 432 -19.79 -0.72 -6.38
C MET A 432 -18.70 -1.47 -7.18
N GLY A 433 -18.36 -0.96 -8.37
CA GLY A 433 -17.36 -1.56 -9.23
C GLY A 433 -15.95 -1.59 -8.63
N GLU A 434 -15.59 -0.60 -7.81
CA GLU A 434 -14.31 -0.59 -7.10
C GLU A 434 -14.24 -1.71 -6.06
N VAL A 435 -15.29 -1.86 -5.25
CA VAL A 435 -15.31 -2.89 -4.19
C VAL A 435 -15.34 -4.29 -4.81
N GLN A 436 -16.17 -4.51 -5.84
CA GLN A 436 -16.26 -5.79 -6.57
C GLN A 436 -14.93 -6.20 -7.22
N GLY A 437 -14.09 -5.24 -7.62
CA GLY A 437 -12.80 -5.53 -8.23
C GLY A 437 -11.78 -6.17 -7.27
N ILE A 438 -12.00 -6.09 -5.96
CA ILE A 438 -11.02 -6.53 -4.95
C ILE A 438 -11.59 -7.38 -3.81
N VAL A 439 -12.91 -7.39 -3.63
CA VAL A 439 -13.64 -8.19 -2.65
C VAL A 439 -14.78 -8.89 -3.38
N ASP A 440 -14.92 -10.21 -3.15
CA ASP A 440 -16.08 -10.94 -3.64
C ASP A 440 -17.33 -10.57 -2.81
N LEU A 441 -18.24 -9.82 -3.43
CA LEU A 441 -19.48 -9.41 -2.80
C LEU A 441 -20.57 -10.49 -2.81
N ASN A 442 -20.35 -11.60 -3.52
CA ASN A 442 -21.24 -12.75 -3.57
C ASN A 442 -20.80 -13.89 -2.65
N GLU A 443 -19.59 -13.84 -2.08
CA GLU A 443 -19.11 -14.81 -1.10
C GLU A 443 -20.10 -14.83 0.09
N GLU A 444 -20.54 -16.01 0.53
CA GLU A 444 -21.48 -16.17 1.66
C GLU A 444 -20.77 -16.18 3.02
#